data_AF-A0A1G1W468-F1
#
_entry.id   AF-A0A1G1W468-F1
#
_cell.length_a   1.000
_cell.length_b   1.000
_cell.length_c   1.000
_cell.angle_alpha   90.00
_cell.angle_beta   90.00
_cell.angle_gamma   90.00
#
_symmetry.space_group_name_H-M   'P 1'
#
loop_
_entity.id
_entity.type
_entity.pdbx_description
1 polymer ?
#
loop_
_entity_poly.entity_id
_entity_poly.type
_entity_poly.pdbx_seq_one_letter_code
_entity_poly.pdbx_strand_id
1 'polypeptide(L)' 'MKKVNVSVEKLPRFSGKWVAIKNERIIAFGESLEDISEFVVGTKKHPPKAGAFRVPEKRKGPYIFSSPR' A
#
# COMPACT_ATOMS: atom_id res chain seq x y z
N MET A 1 4.32 -11.03 4.41
CA MET A 1 4.11 -10.66 2.98
C MET A 1 3.29 -11.70 2.20
N LYS A 2 2.27 -11.27 1.42
CA LYS A 2 1.62 -12.12 0.38
C LYS A 2 1.58 -11.39 -0.97
N LYS A 3 2.10 -12.02 -2.02
CA LYS A 3 2.01 -11.54 -3.41
C LYS A 3 0.59 -11.81 -3.93
N VAL A 4 -0.01 -10.83 -4.59
CA VAL A 4 -1.36 -10.90 -5.15
C VAL A 4 -1.37 -10.23 -6.52
N ASN A 5 -2.45 -10.40 -7.28
CA ASN A 5 -2.62 -9.67 -8.53
C ASN A 5 -4.11 -9.35 -8.73
N VAL A 6 -4.59 -8.31 -8.04
CA VAL A 6 -6.02 -7.96 -8.02
C VAL A 6 -6.24 -6.49 -8.31
N SER A 7 -7.43 -6.15 -8.82
CA SER A 7 -7.88 -4.75 -9.01
C SER A 7 -7.85 -3.99 -7.67
N VAL A 8 -7.51 -2.69 -7.73
CA VAL A 8 -7.61 -1.77 -6.58
C VAL A 8 -9.02 -1.64 -6.02
N GLU A 9 -10.06 -2.01 -6.76
CA GLU A 9 -11.44 -2.08 -6.24
C GLU A 9 -11.57 -3.05 -5.06
N LYS A 10 -10.65 -4.02 -4.94
CA LYS A 10 -10.59 -4.94 -3.80
C LYS A 10 -9.82 -4.37 -2.60
N LEU A 11 -9.39 -3.10 -2.63
CA LEU A 11 -8.72 -2.39 -1.51
C LEU A 11 -9.42 -2.62 -0.15
N PRO A 12 -10.76 -2.54 -0.05
CA PRO A 12 -11.45 -2.67 1.23
C PRO A 12 -11.18 -4.00 1.96
N ARG A 13 -10.76 -5.05 1.24
CA ARG A 13 -10.40 -6.36 1.82
C ARG A 13 -9.07 -6.33 2.58
N PHE A 14 -8.25 -5.31 2.35
CA PHE A 14 -6.93 -5.14 2.95
C PHE A 14 -6.93 -4.08 4.05
N SER A 15 -8.10 -3.73 4.62
CA SER A 15 -8.23 -2.76 5.71
C SER A 15 -7.26 -3.05 6.86
N GLY A 16 -6.53 -2.02 7.30
CA GLY A 16 -5.49 -2.11 8.33
C GLY A 16 -4.12 -2.57 7.84
N LYS A 17 -4.00 -3.04 6.59
CA LYS A 17 -2.76 -3.59 6.01
C LYS A 17 -2.06 -2.59 5.10
N TRP A 18 -0.76 -2.81 4.90
CA TRP A 18 0.02 -2.17 3.87
C TRP A 18 -0.17 -2.89 2.54
N VAL A 19 -0.38 -2.13 1.47
CA VAL A 19 -0.53 -2.64 0.11
C VAL A 19 0.47 -1.98 -0.83
N ALA A 20 1.02 -2.76 -1.77
CA ALA A 20 1.81 -2.28 -2.89
C ALA A 20 0.93 -2.21 -4.14
N ILE A 21 0.88 -1.04 -4.78
CA ILE A 21 0.02 -0.75 -5.93
C ILE A 21 0.86 -0.37 -7.14
N LYS A 22 0.57 -0.99 -8.29
CA LYS A 22 1.15 -0.67 -9.59
C LYS A 22 0.08 -0.76 -10.67
N ASN A 23 -0.05 0.25 -11.52
CA ASN A 23 -0.99 0.27 -12.65
C ASN A 23 -2.42 -0.15 -12.24
N GLU A 24 -2.97 0.48 -11.20
CA GLU A 24 -4.33 0.18 -10.68
C GLU A 24 -4.54 -1.24 -10.17
N ARG A 25 -3.44 -1.93 -9.83
CA ARG A 25 -3.48 -3.30 -9.29
C ARG A 25 -2.70 -3.38 -8.00
N ILE A 26 -3.26 -4.11 -7.04
CA ILE A 26 -2.58 -4.50 -5.82
C ILE A 26 -1.73 -5.71 -6.16
N ILE A 27 -0.41 -5.58 -5.98
CA ILE A 27 0.58 -6.61 -6.32
C ILE A 27 1.14 -7.34 -5.10
N ALA A 28 1.06 -6.72 -3.91
CA ALA A 28 1.46 -7.33 -2.65
C ALA A 28 0.75 -6.66 -1.48
N PHE A 29 0.66 -7.38 -0.36
CA PHE A 29 0.22 -6.80 0.91
C PHE A 29 0.96 -7.42 2.11
N GLY A 30 0.98 -6.67 3.21
CA GLY A 30 1.67 -7.01 4.44
C GLY A 30 1.07 -6.31 5.67
N GLU A 31 1.50 -6.71 6.86
CA GLU A 31 1.09 -6.04 8.09
C GLU A 31 1.94 -4.79 8.35
N SER A 32 3.15 -4.78 7.80
CA SER A 32 4.15 -3.73 7.92
C SER A 32 4.60 -3.18 6.56
N LEU A 33 5.33 -2.07 6.56
CA LEU A 33 5.97 -1.56 5.34
C LEU A 33 7.14 -2.47 4.93
N GLU A 34 7.87 -3.04 5.90
CA GLU A 34 8.96 -3.98 5.65
C GLU A 34 8.48 -5.20 4.85
N ASP A 35 7.27 -5.70 5.14
CA ASP A 35 6.65 -6.80 4.41
C ASP A 35 6.51 -6.55 2.90
N ILE A 36 6.40 -5.30 2.46
CA ILE A 36 6.23 -4.96 1.03
C ILE A 36 7.45 -4.24 0.45
N SER A 37 8.53 -4.15 1.21
CA SER A 37 9.74 -3.39 0.88
C SER A 37 10.35 -3.76 -0.48
N GLU A 38 10.35 -5.04 -0.85
CA GLU A 38 10.82 -5.54 -2.17
C GLU A 38 10.15 -4.84 -3.37
N PHE A 39 8.94 -4.32 -3.18
CA PHE A 39 8.16 -3.66 -4.24
C PHE A 39 8.22 -2.14 -4.18
N VAL A 40 8.37 -1.57 -2.99
CA VAL A 40 8.14 -0.14 -2.75
C VAL A 40 9.42 0.61 -2.37
N VAL A 41 10.49 -0.10 -2.04
CA VAL A 41 11.82 0.47 -1.82
C VAL A 41 12.61 0.37 -3.12
N GLY A 42 13.03 1.52 -3.62
CA GLY A 42 13.94 1.63 -4.76
C GLY A 42 15.28 2.24 -4.36
N THR A 43 16.30 2.00 -5.17
CA THR A 43 17.59 2.69 -5.10
C THR A 43 17.71 3.67 -6.28
N LYS A 44 18.73 4.54 -6.27
CA LYS A 44 19.03 5.43 -7.41
C LYS A 44 19.18 4.68 -8.74
N LYS A 45 19.64 3.42 -8.73
CA LYS A 45 19.82 2.59 -9.92
C LYS A 45 18.58 1.75 -10.26
N HIS A 46 17.73 1.46 -9.28
CA HIS A 46 16.54 0.63 -9.43
C HIS A 46 15.35 1.32 -8.75
N PRO A 47 14.53 2.09 -9.50
CA PRO A 47 13.40 2.80 -8.91
C PRO A 47 12.39 1.81 -8.30
N PRO A 48 11.57 2.27 -7.33
CA PRO A 48 10.56 1.43 -6.71
C PRO A 48 9.58 0.91 -7.76
N LYS A 49 9.20 -0.35 -7.65
CA LYS A 49 8.34 -1.02 -8.64
C LYS A 49 6.87 -0.67 -8.47
N ALA A 50 6.47 -0.21 -7.28
CA ALA A 50 5.10 0.09 -6.88
C ALA A 50 5.06 1.18 -5.80
N GLY A 51 3.90 1.83 -5.66
CA GLY A 51 3.61 2.72 -4.53
C GLY A 51 3.15 1.93 -3.30
N ALA A 52 3.50 2.40 -2.10
CA ALA A 52 3.00 1.86 -0.84
C ALA A 52 1.81 2.67 -0.33
N PHE A 53 0.78 2.00 0.17
CA PHE A 53 -0.35 2.65 0.84
C PHE A 53 -0.81 1.82 2.03
N ARG A 54 -1.09 2.47 3.17
CA ARG A 54 -1.74 1.82 4.31
C ARG A 54 -3.24 2.00 4.20
N VAL A 55 -3.98 0.89 4.07
CA VAL A 55 -5.43 0.95 3.95
C VAL A 55 -6.04 1.31 5.31
N PRO A 56 -6.82 2.40 5.42
CA PRO A 56 -7.46 2.77 6.68
C PRO A 56 -8.32 1.63 7.25
N GLU A 57 -8.32 1.50 8.57
CA GLU A 57 -9.25 0.62 9.26
C GLU A 57 -10.66 1.22 9.21
N LYS A 58 -11.67 0.44 8.77
CA LYS A 58 -13.07 0.90 8.71
C LYS A 58 -13.59 1.52 10.02
N ARG A 59 -13.01 1.14 11.17
CA ARG A 59 -13.40 1.64 12.50
C ARG A 59 -12.73 2.94 12.92
N LYS A 60 -11.70 3.42 12.22
CA LYS A 60 -10.93 4.62 12.63
C LYS A 60 -11.29 5.91 11.90
N GLY A 61 -12.28 5.88 10.99
CA GLY A 61 -12.62 7.03 10.17
C GLY A 61 -11.49 7.44 9.21
N PRO A 62 -11.73 8.35 8.27
CA PRO A 62 -10.68 8.85 7.39
C PRO A 62 -9.66 9.68 8.18
N TYR A 63 -8.37 9.41 7.98
CA TYR A 63 -7.30 10.29 8.46
C TYR A 63 -7.29 11.55 7.59
N ILE A 64 -7.76 12.68 8.13
CA ILE A 64 -7.68 13.99 7.48
C ILE A 64 -6.33 14.61 7.85
N PHE A 65 -5.44 14.72 6.87
CA PHE A 65 -4.20 15.49 7.01
C PHE A 65 -4.50 16.96 6.67
N SER A 66 -4.88 17.76 7.67
CA SER A 66 -4.96 19.21 7.50
C SER A 66 -3.58 19.81 7.75
N SER A 67 -2.93 20.33 6.71
CA SER A 67 -1.74 21.17 6.89
C SER A 67 -2.15 22.45 7.63
N PRO A 68 -1.48 22.84 8.73
CA PRO A 68 -1.63 24.19 9.26
C PRO A 68 -1.08 25.17 8.21
N ARG A 69 -1.82 26.26 7.98
CA ARG A 69 -1.44 27.35 7.07
C ARG A 69 -0.27 28.15 7.61
#